data_AF-A0A7M5X0L1-F1
#
_entry.id   AF-A0A7M5X0L1-F1
#
_cell.length_a   1.000
_cell.length_b   1.000
_cell.length_c   1.000
_cell.angle_alpha   90.00
_cell.angle_beta   90.00
_cell.angle_gamma   90.00
#
_symmetry.space_group_name_H-M   'P 1'
#
loop_
_entity.id
_entity.type
_entity.pdbx_description
1 polymer ?
#
loop_
_entity_poly.entity_id
_entity_poly.type
_entity_poly.pdbx_seq_one_letter_code
_entity_poly.pdbx_strand_id
1 'polypeptide(L)'
;MAGTVVKCIFAFTGEVDTDLSLDVGDLIKITKVLSDDWYEGTCNGRNGQFPKAFVEKTSEVFEMALAITHFPGEEKGDLPLNEGDVVIITEIIDDNWAVGHTHGGHKGTFPRAFVKEISFEDSVMKNALQAAVEPMETAVEENSDVSVEQEECNDESHL
;
A
#
# COMPACT_ATOMS: atom_id res chain seq x y z
N MET A 1 3.95 23.50 -10.44
CA MET A 1 3.10 22.28 -10.34
C MET A 1 3.82 21.15 -9.61
N ALA A 2 4.64 21.46 -8.60
CA ALA A 2 5.16 20.43 -7.70
C ALA A 2 4.09 20.17 -6.63
N GLY A 3 3.83 18.89 -6.33
CA GLY A 3 2.81 18.48 -5.36
C GLY A 3 1.44 18.09 -5.95
N THR A 4 1.29 18.09 -7.29
CA THR A 4 0.09 17.58 -7.93
C THR A 4 0.14 16.04 -7.99
N VAL A 5 -0.96 15.39 -7.63
CA VAL A 5 -1.14 13.94 -7.78
C VAL A 5 -1.78 13.64 -9.13
N VAL A 6 -1.27 12.62 -9.81
CA VAL A 6 -1.82 12.11 -11.08
C VAL A 6 -2.03 10.61 -10.97
N LYS A 7 -3.01 10.08 -11.71
CA LYS A 7 -3.29 8.66 -11.79
C LYS A 7 -2.72 8.08 -13.06
N CYS A 8 -2.03 6.97 -12.95
CA CYS A 8 -1.59 6.19 -14.09
C CYS A 8 -2.80 5.55 -14.78
N ILE A 9 -2.99 5.89 -16.05
CA ILE A 9 -4.07 5.32 -16.88
C ILE A 9 -3.55 4.23 -17.83
N PHE A 10 -2.22 4.16 -18.03
CA PHE A 10 -1.55 3.14 -18.84
C PHE A 10 -0.25 2.69 -18.17
N ALA A 11 -0.04 1.38 -18.05
CA ALA A 11 1.18 0.84 -17.49
C ALA A 11 2.40 1.31 -18.30
N PHE A 12 3.47 1.64 -17.60
CA PHE A 12 4.74 2.08 -18.17
C PHE A 12 5.87 1.28 -17.54
N THR A 13 6.62 0.54 -18.35
CA THR A 13 7.82 -0.16 -17.89
C THR A 13 9.01 0.73 -18.20
N GLY A 14 9.75 1.16 -17.17
CA GLY A 14 10.96 1.94 -17.35
C GLY A 14 12.00 1.19 -18.16
N GLU A 15 12.61 1.86 -19.14
CA GLU A 15 13.64 1.29 -20.01
C GLU A 15 15.04 1.68 -19.55
N VAL A 16 15.18 2.83 -18.88
CA VAL A 16 16.45 3.33 -18.33
C VAL A 16 16.38 3.50 -16.81
N ASP A 17 17.54 3.53 -16.14
CA ASP A 17 17.64 3.59 -14.68
C ASP A 17 16.95 4.82 -14.04
N THR A 18 16.70 5.85 -14.83
CA THR A 18 16.00 7.07 -14.39
C THR A 18 14.48 6.98 -14.50
N ASP A 19 13.95 5.95 -15.16
CA ASP A 19 12.53 5.80 -15.42
C ASP A 19 11.79 5.25 -14.21
N LEU A 20 10.59 5.77 -14.00
CA LEU A 20 9.69 5.25 -12.97
C LEU A 20 8.71 4.27 -13.62
N SER A 21 8.86 2.97 -13.34
CA SER A 21 7.85 1.98 -13.77
C SER A 21 6.55 2.18 -13.01
N LEU A 22 5.42 2.19 -13.74
CA LEU A 22 4.08 2.47 -13.25
C LEU A 22 3.10 1.38 -13.68
N ASP A 23 2.19 1.03 -12.79
CA ASP A 23 1.04 0.16 -13.08
C ASP A 23 -0.24 0.98 -13.25
N VAL A 24 -1.20 0.46 -14.02
CA VAL A 24 -2.49 1.14 -14.21
C VAL A 24 -3.19 1.30 -12.87
N GLY A 25 -3.56 2.53 -12.53
CA GLY A 25 -4.17 2.91 -11.27
C GLY A 25 -3.21 3.49 -10.23
N ASP A 26 -1.89 3.44 -10.47
CA ASP A 26 -0.91 4.03 -9.57
C ASP A 26 -1.15 5.53 -9.38
N LEU A 27 -1.02 6.00 -8.14
CA LEU A 27 -1.04 7.43 -7.81
C LEU A 27 0.39 7.94 -7.70
N ILE A 28 0.72 8.92 -8.54
CA ILE A 28 2.05 9.49 -8.65
C ILE A 28 2.02 10.95 -8.22
N LYS A 29 2.89 11.29 -7.27
CA LYS A 29 3.11 12.68 -6.87
C LYS A 29 4.13 13.29 -7.81
N ILE A 30 3.72 14.28 -8.59
CA ILE A 30 4.63 15.03 -9.47
C ILE A 30 5.56 15.87 -8.59
N THR A 31 6.85 15.57 -8.67
CA THR A 31 7.92 16.32 -8.01
C THR A 31 8.42 17.43 -8.92
N LYS A 32 8.52 17.17 -10.22
CA LYS A 32 9.05 18.12 -11.20
C LYS A 32 8.46 17.91 -12.59
N VAL A 33 8.34 18.99 -13.35
CA VAL A 33 8.04 18.94 -14.79
C VAL A 33 9.36 19.05 -15.54
N LEU A 34 9.71 18.02 -16.30
CA LEU A 34 11.00 17.96 -17.00
C LEU A 34 10.91 18.58 -18.40
N SER A 35 9.81 18.32 -19.11
CA SER A 35 9.56 18.83 -20.46
C SER A 35 8.07 18.91 -20.75
N ASP A 36 7.68 19.13 -22.01
CA ASP A 36 6.28 19.12 -22.45
C ASP A 36 5.66 17.73 -22.40
N ASP A 37 6.47 16.67 -22.54
CA ASP A 37 5.99 15.28 -22.61
C ASP A 37 6.36 14.42 -21.39
N TRP A 38 7.21 14.93 -20.48
CA TRP A 38 7.72 14.15 -19.34
C TRP A 38 7.49 14.82 -17.99
N TYR A 39 7.08 14.01 -17.00
CA TYR A 39 7.09 14.36 -15.59
C TYR A 39 8.17 13.57 -14.87
N GLU A 40 8.62 14.12 -13.75
CA GLU A 40 9.33 13.42 -12.69
C GLU A 40 8.38 13.32 -11.49
N GLY A 41 8.35 12.16 -10.84
CA GLY A 41 7.49 11.97 -9.68
C GLY A 41 7.94 10.83 -8.79
N THR A 42 7.14 10.62 -7.75
CA THR A 42 7.36 9.59 -6.74
C THR A 42 6.13 8.71 -6.65
N CYS A 43 6.34 7.40 -6.71
CA CYS A 43 5.31 6.38 -6.54
C CYS A 43 5.91 5.16 -5.82
N ASN A 44 5.22 4.63 -4.80
CA ASN A 44 5.66 3.45 -4.04
C ASN A 44 7.09 3.57 -3.47
N GLY A 45 7.53 4.79 -3.14
CA GLY A 45 8.90 5.08 -2.68
C GLY A 45 9.99 4.99 -3.76
N ARG A 46 9.61 4.81 -5.02
CA ARG A 46 10.49 4.92 -6.19
C ARG A 46 10.33 6.30 -6.80
N ASN A 47 11.42 6.82 -7.34
CA ASN A 47 11.48 8.12 -8.01
C ASN A 47 11.97 7.91 -9.43
N GLY A 48 11.41 8.67 -10.35
CA GLY A 48 11.87 8.65 -11.72
C GLY A 48 10.97 9.44 -12.65
N GLN A 49 11.31 9.36 -13.92
CA GLN A 49 10.62 10.05 -15.00
C GLN A 49 9.65 9.13 -15.73
N PHE A 50 8.53 9.70 -16.17
CA PHE A 50 7.49 8.98 -16.90
C PHE A 50 6.75 9.93 -17.87
N PRO A 51 6.15 9.38 -18.95
CA PRO A 51 5.45 10.19 -19.94
C PRO A 51 4.14 10.78 -19.39
N LYS A 52 3.88 12.05 -19.68
CA LYS A 52 2.63 12.71 -19.28
C LYS A 52 1.39 12.06 -19.89
N ALA A 53 1.50 11.49 -21.08
CA ALA A 53 0.39 10.85 -21.79
C ALA A 53 -0.14 9.59 -21.09
N PHE A 54 0.64 9.01 -20.17
CA PHE A 54 0.30 7.78 -19.46
C PHE A 54 -0.39 8.06 -18.13
N VAL A 55 -0.55 9.35 -17.78
CA VAL A 55 -1.18 9.79 -16.55
C VAL A 55 -2.28 10.80 -16.81
N GLU A 56 -3.29 10.80 -15.96
CA GLU A 56 -4.34 11.80 -15.96
C GLU A 56 -4.30 12.59 -14.65
N LYS A 57 -4.62 13.89 -14.71
CA LYS A 57 -4.83 14.67 -13.49
C LYS A 57 -5.98 14.05 -12.74
N THR A 58 -5.71 13.57 -11.53
CA THR A 58 -6.74 13.05 -10.67
C THR A 58 -6.87 13.92 -9.43
N SER A 59 -8.11 14.18 -9.05
CA SER A 59 -8.43 14.63 -7.69
C SER A 59 -8.72 13.44 -6.77
N GLU A 60 -8.60 12.19 -7.27
CA GLU A 60 -8.62 10.96 -6.48
C GLU A 60 -7.31 10.81 -5.70
N VAL A 61 -7.01 11.80 -4.87
CA VAL A 61 -6.27 11.51 -3.65
C VAL A 61 -7.36 11.00 -2.72
N PHE A 62 -7.54 9.68 -2.64
CA PHE A 62 -8.31 9.15 -1.53
C PHE A 62 -7.52 9.54 -0.29
N GLU A 63 -7.97 10.58 0.41
CA GLU A 63 -7.48 10.93 1.73
C GLU A 63 -7.85 9.75 2.62
N MET A 64 -7.00 8.73 2.64
CA MET A 64 -7.18 7.62 3.54
C MET A 64 -6.64 8.06 4.89
N ALA A 65 -7.34 7.68 5.93
CA ALA A 65 -6.90 7.92 7.28
C ALA A 65 -7.04 6.64 8.11
N LEU A 66 -6.10 6.45 9.02
CA LEU A 66 -6.17 5.42 10.02
C LEU A 66 -6.83 6.01 11.27
N ALA A 67 -7.90 5.42 11.77
CA ALA A 67 -8.45 5.76 13.06
C ALA A 67 -7.40 5.43 14.14
N ILE A 68 -6.90 6.45 14.83
CA ILE A 68 -5.89 6.29 15.89
C ILE A 68 -6.53 6.23 17.28
N THR A 69 -7.82 6.53 17.36
CA THR A 69 -8.61 6.51 18.58
C THR A 69 -10.04 6.11 18.28
N HIS A 70 -10.68 5.41 19.20
CA HIS A 70 -12.09 5.03 19.06
C HIS A 70 -13.02 6.25 19.07
N PHE A 71 -13.95 6.28 18.13
CA PHE A 71 -15.06 7.25 18.04
C PHE A 71 -16.39 6.47 17.98
N PRO A 72 -17.26 6.56 19.00
CA PRO A 72 -18.47 5.73 19.07
C PRO A 72 -19.56 6.14 18.07
N GLY A 73 -19.52 7.36 17.53
CA GLY A 73 -20.62 7.97 16.76
C GLY A 73 -21.81 8.30 17.66
N GLU A 74 -21.96 9.58 18.03
CA GLU A 74 -22.99 10.01 19.00
C GLU A 74 -24.27 10.49 18.31
N GLU A 75 -24.17 10.94 17.06
CA GLU A 75 -25.29 11.48 16.28
C GLU A 75 -25.69 10.59 15.09
N LYS A 76 -26.94 10.78 14.63
CA LYS A 76 -27.45 10.10 13.45
C LYS A 76 -26.72 10.62 12.21
N GLY A 77 -25.86 9.79 11.64
CA GLY A 77 -25.04 10.14 10.48
C GLY A 77 -23.55 10.05 10.76
N ASP A 78 -23.17 9.85 12.02
CA ASP A 78 -21.78 9.59 12.39
C ASP A 78 -21.29 8.25 11.87
N LEU A 79 -20.01 8.23 11.50
CA LEU A 79 -19.27 7.02 11.19
C LEU A 79 -18.55 6.55 12.46
N PRO A 80 -19.03 5.51 13.16
CA PRO A 80 -18.27 4.94 14.27
C PRO A 80 -16.95 4.37 13.77
N LEU A 81 -15.87 4.62 14.51
CA LEU A 81 -14.51 4.18 14.20
C LEU A 81 -13.92 3.47 15.42
N ASN A 82 -13.28 2.34 15.19
CA ASN A 82 -12.39 1.69 16.15
C ASN A 82 -10.94 2.10 15.86
N GLU A 83 -10.10 2.10 16.89
CA GLU A 83 -8.66 2.26 16.70
C GLU A 83 -8.14 1.16 15.75
N GLY A 84 -7.44 1.57 14.69
CA GLY A 84 -6.96 0.72 13.61
C GLY A 84 -7.85 0.69 12.36
N ASP A 85 -9.06 1.24 12.40
CA ASP A 85 -9.93 1.27 11.22
C ASP A 85 -9.35 2.15 10.10
N VAL A 86 -9.37 1.64 8.87
CA VAL A 86 -9.03 2.44 7.69
C VAL A 86 -10.31 3.06 7.14
N VAL A 87 -10.31 4.40 7.07
CA VAL A 87 -11.40 5.17 6.49
C VAL A 87 -10.92 5.88 5.22
N ILE A 88 -11.75 5.83 4.19
CA ILE A 88 -11.58 6.61 2.98
C ILE A 88 -12.36 7.91 3.17
N ILE A 89 -11.66 9.03 3.34
CA ILE A 89 -12.27 10.36 3.38
C ILE A 89 -12.76 10.69 1.96
N THR A 90 -14.03 11.06 1.90
CA THR A 90 -14.72 11.46 0.68
C THR A 90 -14.98 12.95 0.59
N GLU A 91 -15.05 13.64 1.74
CA GLU A 91 -15.33 15.07 1.82
C GLU A 91 -14.78 15.65 3.13
N ILE A 92 -14.17 16.83 3.07
CA ILE A 92 -13.80 17.61 4.26
C ILE A 92 -14.88 18.66 4.49
N ILE A 93 -15.53 18.63 5.65
CA ILE A 93 -16.55 19.60 6.02
C ILE A 93 -15.88 20.88 6.51
N ASP A 94 -14.91 20.73 7.41
CA ASP A 94 -14.13 21.82 7.99
C ASP A 94 -12.81 21.31 8.61
N ASP A 95 -12.14 22.16 9.39
CA ASP A 95 -10.87 21.82 10.05
C ASP A 95 -11.00 20.68 11.08
N ASN A 96 -12.21 20.40 11.57
CA ASN A 96 -12.48 19.42 12.61
C ASN A 96 -13.22 18.18 12.11
N TRP A 97 -14.00 18.26 11.04
CA TRP A 97 -14.89 17.19 10.59
C TRP A 97 -14.69 16.79 9.13
N ALA A 98 -14.81 15.48 8.89
CA ALA A 98 -14.76 14.87 7.56
C ALA A 98 -15.92 13.87 7.39
N VAL A 99 -16.24 13.58 6.13
CA VAL A 99 -17.14 12.49 5.72
C VAL A 99 -16.31 11.44 5.03
N GLY A 100 -16.52 10.18 5.37
CA GLY A 100 -15.85 9.09 4.70
C GLY A 100 -16.63 7.80 4.84
N HIS A 101 -16.02 6.71 4.38
CA HIS A 101 -16.55 5.38 4.59
C HIS A 101 -15.46 4.38 4.92
N THR A 102 -15.81 3.37 5.71
CA THR A 102 -14.94 2.22 5.97
C THR A 102 -15.04 1.20 4.81
N HIS A 103 -14.12 0.25 4.75
CA HIS A 103 -14.19 -0.85 3.78
C HIS A 103 -15.48 -1.69 3.95
N GLY A 104 -16.02 -1.75 5.17
CA GLY A 104 -17.29 -2.41 5.47
C GLY A 104 -18.54 -1.70 4.94
N GLY A 105 -18.38 -0.62 4.17
CA GLY A 105 -19.48 0.09 3.49
C GLY A 105 -20.25 1.08 4.37
N HIS A 106 -19.89 1.23 5.65
CA HIS A 106 -20.48 2.24 6.52
C HIS A 106 -19.93 3.62 6.14
N LYS A 107 -20.83 4.57 5.87
CA LYS A 107 -20.50 5.96 5.53
C LYS A 107 -21.07 6.90 6.59
N GLY A 108 -20.31 7.94 6.93
CA GLY A 108 -20.77 8.97 7.86
C GLY A 108 -19.71 10.03 8.15
N THR A 109 -20.05 10.91 9.08
CA THR A 109 -19.19 11.99 9.58
C THR A 109 -18.31 11.51 10.73
N PHE A 110 -17.08 12.02 10.81
CA PHE A 110 -16.20 11.76 11.93
C PHE A 110 -15.23 12.92 12.16
N PRO A 111 -14.74 13.09 13.40
CA PRO A 111 -13.76 14.11 13.72
C PRO A 111 -12.38 13.74 13.17
N ARG A 112 -11.76 14.69 12.46
CA ARG A 112 -10.41 14.55 11.89
C ARG A 112 -9.33 14.31 12.95
N ALA A 113 -9.53 14.80 14.17
CA ALA A 113 -8.59 14.60 15.28
C ALA A 113 -8.45 13.13 15.73
N PHE A 114 -9.41 12.28 15.36
CA PHE A 114 -9.45 10.87 15.76
C PHE A 114 -8.83 9.96 14.69
N VAL A 115 -8.42 10.55 13.57
CA VAL A 115 -7.78 9.84 12.48
C VAL A 115 -6.41 10.45 12.19
N LYS A 116 -5.52 9.64 11.64
CA LYS A 116 -4.25 10.09 11.09
C LYS A 116 -4.30 9.87 9.59
N GLU A 117 -4.20 10.95 8.83
CA GLU A 117 -4.04 10.89 7.38
C GLU A 117 -2.85 10.00 7.05
N ILE A 118 -3.08 8.96 6.25
CA ILE A 118 -2.04 8.06 5.78
C ILE A 118 -1.67 8.45 4.35
N SER A 119 -0.41 8.79 4.16
CA SER A 119 0.18 8.95 2.85
C SER A 119 0.62 7.59 2.32
N PHE A 120 0.61 7.40 1.00
CA PHE A 120 1.20 6.21 0.37
C PHE A 120 2.70 6.02 0.69
N GLU A 121 3.34 7.04 1.26
CA GLU A 121 4.74 7.02 1.68
C GLU A 121 4.93 6.47 3.10
N ASP A 122 3.85 6.33 3.90
CA ASP A 122 3.92 5.82 5.25
C ASP A 122 4.31 4.33 5.26
N SER A 123 5.35 4.02 6.04
CA SER A 123 5.92 2.67 6.20
C SER A 123 4.88 1.62 6.64
N VAL A 124 3.78 2.08 7.26
CA VAL A 124 2.65 1.26 7.68
C VAL A 124 1.90 0.67 6.49
N MET A 125 1.65 1.46 5.42
CA MET A 125 0.94 0.96 4.24
C MET A 125 1.81 0.01 3.41
N LYS A 126 3.13 0.27 3.35
CA LYS A 126 4.09 -0.67 2.74
C LYS A 126 4.07 -2.02 3.46
N ASN A 127 4.12 -2.02 4.80
CA ASN A 127 4.06 -3.26 5.58
C ASN A 127 2.68 -3.94 5.50
N ALA A 128 1.58 -3.18 5.48
CA ALA A 128 0.23 -3.76 5.39
C ALA A 128 -0.06 -4.38 4.01
N LEU A 129 0.37 -3.72 2.91
CA LEU A 129 0.29 -4.29 1.57
C LEU A 129 1.20 -5.50 1.41
N GLN A 130 2.43 -5.46 1.93
CA GLN A 130 3.34 -6.61 1.94
C GLN A 130 2.73 -7.79 2.72
N ALA A 131 2.14 -7.54 3.89
CA ALA A 131 1.52 -8.57 4.72
C ALA A 131 0.23 -9.15 4.10
N ALA A 132 -0.48 -8.40 3.26
CA ALA A 132 -1.67 -8.89 2.56
C ALA A 132 -1.34 -9.79 1.34
N VAL A 133 -0.08 -9.85 0.89
CA VAL A 133 0.38 -10.69 -0.23
C VAL A 133 0.85 -12.09 0.23
N GLU A 134 1.12 -12.30 1.52
CA GLU A 134 1.52 -13.61 2.06
C GLU A 134 0.45 -14.12 3.05
N PRO A 135 -0.46 -14.99 2.59
CA PRO A 135 -0.29 -16.37 3.02
C PRO A 135 -0.82 -17.37 1.98
N MET A 136 -0.06 -17.68 0.91
CA MET A 136 -0.32 -18.92 0.16
C MET A 136 0.85 -19.46 -0.68
N GLU A 137 2.10 -19.34 -0.25
CA GLU A 137 3.17 -20.22 -0.72
C GLU A 137 4.08 -20.41 0.51
N THR A 138 4.18 -21.57 1.16
CA THR A 138 4.75 -22.79 0.59
C THR A 138 4.43 -23.94 1.56
N ALA A 139 3.58 -24.88 1.17
CA ALA A 139 3.59 -26.23 1.74
C ALA A 139 4.26 -27.14 0.71
N VAL A 140 5.60 -27.17 0.73
CA VAL A 140 6.36 -28.28 0.16
C VAL A 140 7.08 -28.95 1.32
N GLU A 141 6.47 -29.99 1.87
CA GLU A 141 7.21 -30.97 2.66
C GLU A 141 8.07 -31.79 1.69
N GLU A 142 9.31 -31.35 1.47
CA GLU A 142 10.37 -32.24 1.00
C GLU A 142 10.95 -32.98 2.21
N ASN A 143 10.37 -34.13 2.55
CA ASN A 143 11.07 -35.13 3.35
C ASN A 143 11.99 -35.92 2.42
N SER A 144 13.20 -35.39 2.19
CA SER A 144 14.32 -36.13 1.61
C SER A 144 15.42 -36.27 2.67
N ASP A 145 15.33 -37.41 3.36
CA ASP A 145 16.44 -38.33 3.65
C ASP A 145 17.81 -37.71 3.99
N VAL A 146 18.19 -37.80 5.28
CA VAL A 146 19.53 -38.25 5.66
C VAL A 146 19.49 -38.71 7.12
N SER A 147 19.83 -39.98 7.34
CA SER A 147 20.53 -40.40 8.55
C SER A 147 21.45 -41.55 8.17
N VAL A 148 22.73 -41.19 8.12
CA VAL A 148 23.87 -42.07 7.97
C VAL A 148 24.03 -42.83 9.28
N GLU A 149 23.97 -44.16 9.24
CA GLU A 149 24.50 -45.01 10.30
C GLU A 149 25.65 -45.83 9.70
N GLN A 150 26.88 -45.42 10.03
CA GLN A 150 28.04 -46.30 10.01
C GLN A 150 28.50 -46.45 11.46
N GLU A 151 28.35 -47.65 12.01
CA GLU A 151 29.22 -48.14 13.07
C GLU A 151 29.69 -49.55 12.67
N GLU A 152 30.98 -49.64 12.36
CA GLU A 152 31.74 -50.89 12.25
C GLU A 152 31.99 -51.48 13.64
N CYS A 153 31.77 -52.80 13.78
CA CYS A 153 32.50 -53.75 14.62
C CYS A 153 31.64 -55.02 14.74
N ASN A 154 32.12 -56.25 14.81
CA ASN A 154 33.43 -56.86 14.57
C ASN A 154 33.20 -58.38 14.66
N ASP A 155 34.16 -59.13 14.12
CA ASP A 155 34.61 -60.46 14.58
C ASP A 155 33.80 -61.76 14.35
N GLU A 156 34.49 -62.64 13.60
CA GLU A 156 34.68 -64.09 13.78
C GLU A 156 33.49 -65.00 14.11
N SER A 157 33.23 -66.00 13.24
CA SER A 157 33.82 -67.34 13.38
C SER A 157 33.19 -68.39 12.43
N HIS A 158 34.09 -69.14 11.77
CA HIS A 158 34.02 -70.56 11.41
C HIS A 158 32.67 -71.30 11.51
N LEU A 159 32.19 -71.89 10.40
CA LEU A 159 32.52 -73.26 9.95
C LEU A 159 31.92 -73.56 8.57
#